data_AF-A0A6M3ZQN5-F1
#
_entry.id   AF-A0A6M3ZQN5-F1
#
_cell.length_a   1.000
_cell.length_b   1.000
_cell.length_c   1.000
_cell.angle_alpha   90.00
_cell.angle_beta   90.00
_cell.angle_gamma   90.00
#
_symmetry.space_group_name_H-M   'P 1'
#
loop_
_entity.id
_entity.type
_entity.pdbx_description
1 polymer ?
#
loop_
_entity_poly.entity_id
_entity_poly.type
_entity_poly.pdbx_seq_one_letter_code
_entity_poly.pdbx_strand_id
1 'polypeptide(L)' 'MDVEIALGTFYHSRDEDRLFRGFEKNRAIKKVEGVGRNLILSIEMKKLNREELSDLFSLLFSRRKKTFFLDKQSGRVLV' A
#
# COMPACT_ATOMS: atom_id res chain seq x y z
N MET A 1 2.73 -8.38 9.33
CA MET A 1 3.14 -7.01 9.65
C MET A 1 2.12 -6.10 9.01
N ASP A 2 1.60 -5.14 9.74
CA ASP A 2 0.63 -4.20 9.19
C ASP A 2 1.34 -2.90 8.85
N VAL A 3 1.05 -2.37 7.67
CA VAL A 3 1.60 -1.13 7.15
C VAL A 3 0.42 -0.21 6.87
N GLU A 4 0.35 0.89 7.61
CA GLU A 4 -0.63 1.94 7.36
C GLU A 4 -0.05 2.95 6.37
N ILE A 5 -0.74 3.24 5.28
CA ILE A 5 -0.35 4.21 4.26
C ILE A 5 -1.40 5.31 4.21
N ALA A 6 -1.05 6.52 4.65
CA ALA A 6 -1.92 7.68 4.47
C ALA A 6 -2.02 8.06 2.98
N LEU A 7 -3.22 8.33 2.46
CA LEU A 7 -3.40 8.76 1.06
C LEU A 7 -3.69 10.27 1.02
N GLY A 8 -2.65 11.09 0.82
CA GLY A 8 -2.76 12.57 0.85
C GLY A 8 -3.69 13.25 -0.19
N THR A 9 -4.21 12.50 -1.14
CA THR A 9 -5.19 12.89 -2.18
C THR A 9 -5.90 11.61 -2.56
N PHE A 10 -7.22 11.57 -2.46
CA PHE A 10 -7.96 10.42 -2.94
C PHE A 10 -7.70 10.28 -4.44
N TYR A 11 -7.27 9.08 -4.81
CA TYR A 11 -7.35 8.59 -6.17
C TYR A 11 -8.80 8.79 -6.64
N HIS A 12 -9.04 9.18 -7.91
CA HIS A 12 -10.41 9.11 -8.44
C HIS A 12 -10.98 7.70 -8.21
N SER A 13 -12.29 7.51 -8.08
CA SER A 13 -12.90 6.19 -7.79
C SER A 13 -12.39 5.05 -8.69
N ARG A 14 -12.11 5.32 -9.97
CA ARG A 14 -11.49 4.34 -10.90
C ARG A 14 -10.04 3.97 -10.56
N ASP A 15 -9.31 4.92 -10.00
CA ASP A 15 -7.92 4.75 -9.62
C ASP A 15 -7.77 3.95 -8.32
N GLU A 16 -8.72 4.11 -7.40
CA GLU A 16 -8.88 3.26 -6.23
C GLU A 16 -9.14 1.82 -6.64
N ASP A 17 -10.18 1.56 -7.43
CA ASP A 17 -10.51 0.21 -7.89
C ASP A 17 -9.32 -0.52 -8.53
N ARG A 18 -8.55 0.21 -9.36
CA ARG A 18 -7.36 -0.36 -10.01
C ARG A 18 -6.24 -0.65 -9.00
N LEU A 19 -6.08 0.20 -8.00
CA LEU A 19 -5.08 0.02 -6.93
C LEU A 19 -5.45 -1.16 -6.03
N PHE A 20 -6.71 -1.25 -5.57
CA PHE A 20 -7.21 -2.38 -4.77
C PHE A 20 -7.07 -3.71 -5.52
N ARG A 21 -7.48 -3.77 -6.79
CA ARG A 21 -7.27 -4.95 -7.65
C ARG A 21 -5.79 -5.28 -7.86
N GLY A 22 -4.92 -4.28 -7.84
CA GLY A 22 -3.47 -4.48 -7.90
C GLY A 22 -2.96 -5.17 -6.64
N PHE A 23 -3.42 -4.74 -5.47
CA PHE A 23 -3.05 -5.34 -4.20
C PHE A 23 -3.57 -6.76 -4.04
N GLU A 24 -4.79 -7.07 -4.49
CA GLU A 24 -5.33 -8.44 -4.49
C GLU A 24 -4.48 -9.43 -5.29
N LYS A 25 -3.73 -8.96 -6.29
CA LYS A 25 -2.84 -9.80 -7.10
C LYS A 25 -1.50 -10.07 -6.42
N ASN A 26 -1.12 -9.27 -5.43
CA ASN A 26 0.14 -9.44 -4.73
C ASN A 26 0.01 -10.48 -3.62
N ARG A 27 0.72 -11.59 -3.75
CA ARG A 27 0.62 -12.73 -2.83
C ARG A 27 1.11 -12.43 -1.41
N ALA A 28 1.92 -11.38 -1.24
CA ALA A 28 2.38 -10.94 0.06
C ALA A 28 1.32 -10.11 0.81
N ILE A 29 0.27 -9.67 0.13
CA ILE A 29 -0.82 -8.89 0.74
C ILE A 29 -1.91 -9.85 1.21
N LYS A 30 -2.12 -9.87 2.52
CA LYS A 30 -3.13 -10.69 3.18
C LYS A 30 -4.48 -9.98 3.30
N LYS A 31 -4.44 -8.66 3.52
CA LYS A 31 -5.63 -7.84 3.72
C LYS A 31 -5.37 -6.41 3.26
N VAL A 32 -6.41 -5.78 2.76
CA VAL A 32 -6.44 -4.36 2.40
C VAL A 32 -7.69 -3.75 3.01
N GLU A 33 -7.54 -2.65 3.75
CA GLU A 33 -8.66 -1.93 4.34
C GLU A 33 -8.53 -0.42 4.07
N GLY A 34 -9.60 0.20 3.59
CA GLY A 34 -9.73 1.65 3.54
C GLY A 34 -10.30 2.18 4.86
N VAL A 35 -9.57 3.06 5.54
CA VAL A 35 -10.02 3.71 6.79
C VAL A 35 -9.93 5.22 6.62
N GLY A 36 -11.07 5.87 6.34
CA GLY A 36 -11.09 7.30 6.04
C GLY A 36 -10.21 7.63 4.83
N ARG A 37 -9.15 8.42 5.02
CA ARG A 37 -8.14 8.75 3.99
C ARG A 37 -6.91 7.85 4.02
N ASN A 38 -6.92 6.81 4.84
CA ASN A 38 -5.79 5.90 5.02
C ASN A 38 -6.09 4.56 4.38
N LEU A 39 -5.03 3.89 3.96
CA LEU A 39 -5.04 2.53 3.45
C LEU A 39 -4.20 1.67 4.39
N ILE A 40 -4.80 0.64 4.98
CA ILE A 40 -4.09 -0.32 5.81
C ILE A 40 -3.82 -1.57 4.97
N LEU A 41 -2.54 -1.93 4.85
CA LEU A 41 -2.07 -3.14 4.18
C LEU A 41 -1.52 -4.12 5.21
N SER A 42 -2.14 -5.29 5.32
CA SER A 42 -1.56 -6.40 6.08
C SER A 42 -0.65 -7.21 5.17
N ILE A 43 0.65 -7.19 5.44
CA ILE A 43 1.68 -7.88 4.68
C ILE A 43 2.14 -9.15 5.41
N GLU A 44 2.13 -10.26 4.69
CA GLU A 44 2.68 -11.54 5.11
C GLU A 44 4.17 -11.60 4.74
N MET A 45 5.05 -11.26 5.70
CA MET A 45 6.50 -11.20 5.50
C MET A 45 7.12 -12.49 4.94
N LYS A 46 6.50 -13.65 5.20
CA LYS A 46 6.96 -14.95 4.67
C LYS A 46 6.80 -15.09 3.16
N LYS A 47 5.87 -14.33 2.56
CA LYS A 47 5.57 -14.31 1.13
C LYS A 47 6.11 -13.06 0.44
N LEU A 48 6.79 -12.19 1.18
CA LEU A 48 7.37 -10.96 0.68
C LEU A 48 8.73 -11.26 0.05
N ASN A 49 8.73 -11.63 -1.23
CA ASN A 49 9.95 -11.84 -1.99
C ASN A 49 10.27 -10.59 -2.85
N ARG A 50 11.40 -10.58 -3.56
CA ARG A 50 11.84 -9.44 -4.36
C ARG A 50 10.82 -9.04 -5.44
N GLU A 51 10.14 -10.00 -6.03
CA GLU A 51 9.09 -9.79 -7.04
C GLU A 51 7.87 -9.11 -6.43
N GLU A 52 7.33 -9.63 -5.31
CA GLU A 52 6.18 -9.02 -4.63
C GLU A 52 6.52 -7.64 -4.07
N LEU A 53 7.75 -7.42 -3.61
CA LEU A 53 8.24 -6.09 -3.24
C LEU A 53 8.21 -5.17 -4.46
N SER A 54 8.77 -5.60 -5.59
CA SER A 54 8.79 -4.80 -6.82
C SER A 54 7.38 -4.48 -7.32
N ASP A 55 6.45 -5.42 -7.22
CA ASP A 55 5.03 -5.21 -7.55
C ASP A 55 4.37 -4.22 -6.59
N LEU A 56 4.60 -4.35 -5.28
CA LEU A 56 4.13 -3.40 -4.26
C LEU A 56 4.65 -1.99 -4.54
N PHE A 57 5.96 -1.85 -4.80
CA PHE A 57 6.58 -0.58 -5.17
C PHE A 57 5.98 -0.05 -6.47
N SER A 58 5.77 -0.88 -7.48
CA SER A 58 5.17 -0.46 -8.74
C SER A 58 3.74 0.06 -8.55
N LEU A 59 2.93 -0.59 -7.71
CA LEU A 59 1.58 -0.14 -7.39
C LEU A 59 1.55 1.20 -6.64
N LEU A 60 2.49 1.39 -5.70
CA LEU A 60 2.58 2.60 -4.88
C LEU A 60 3.24 3.78 -5.62
N PHE A 61 4.23 3.52 -6.48
CA PHE A 61 5.05 4.54 -7.15
C PHE A 61 4.70 4.80 -8.61
N SER A 62 3.89 3.94 -9.26
CA SER A 62 3.43 4.18 -10.65
C SER A 62 2.63 5.48 -10.80
N ARG A 63 2.09 6.04 -9.71
CA ARG A 63 1.31 7.27 -9.73
C ARG A 63 2.07 8.39 -9.03
N ARG A 64 2.77 9.20 -9.83
CA ARG A 64 3.62 10.31 -9.41
C ARG A 64 2.96 11.22 -8.36
N LYS A 65 3.77 11.55 -7.36
CA LYS A 65 3.62 12.54 -6.28
C LYS A 65 2.81 12.11 -5.06
N LYS A 66 3.41 11.31 -4.17
CA LYS A 66 3.33 11.51 -2.71
C LYS A 66 4.63 11.11 -2.04
N THR A 67 5.05 11.92 -1.08
CA THR A 67 6.18 11.69 -0.18
C THR A 67 5.71 10.72 0.90
N PHE A 68 6.48 9.66 1.17
CA PHE A 68 6.15 8.68 2.21
C PHE A 68 7.23 8.75 3.30
N PHE A 69 6.84 9.00 4.54
CA PHE A 69 7.71 8.91 5.71
C PHE A 69 7.38 7.64 6.48
N LEU A 70 8.36 6.74 6.60
CA LEU A 70 8.21 5.46 7.28
C LEU A 70 8.63 5.62 8.75
N ASP A 71 7.66 5.64 9.68
CA ASP A 71 7.95 5.63 11.10
C ASP A 71 8.31 4.21 11.55
N LYS A 72 9.60 4.00 11.83
CA LYS A 72 10.17 2.72 12.26
C LYS A 72 9.77 2.32 13.68
N GLN A 73 9.20 3.21 14.49
CA GLN A 73 8.79 2.89 15.86
C GLN A 73 7.33 2.42 15.97
N SER A 74 6.45 2.83 15.04
CA SER A 74 5.02 2.48 15.07
C SER A 74 4.53 1.66 13.87
N GLY A 75 5.36 1.42 12.85
CA GLY A 75 4.93 0.75 11.61
C GLY A 75 3.98 1.58 10.75
N ARG A 76 3.88 2.89 11.01
CA ARG A 76 2.99 3.81 10.29
C ARG A 76 3.75 4.50 9.16
N VAL A 77 3.15 4.56 7.99
CA VAL A 77 3.60 5.40 6.88
C VAL A 77 2.80 6.69 6.93
N LEU A 78 3.46 7.75 7.37
CA LEU A 78 2.93 9.11 7.39
C LEU A 78 3.13 9.73 6.01
N VAL A 79 2.10 10.40 5.51
CA VAL A 79 2.08 11.13 4.22
C VAL A 79 1.89 12.60 4.46
#